data_AF-A0A357VAI9-F1
#
_entry.id   AF-A0A357VAI9-F1
#
_cell.length_a   1.000
_cell.length_b   1.000
_cell.length_c   1.000
_cell.angle_alpha   90.00
_cell.angle_beta   90.00
_cell.angle_gamma   90.00
#
_symmetry.space_group_name_H-M   'P 1'
#
loop_
_entity.id
_entity.type
_entity.pdbx_description
1 polymer ?
#
loop_
_entity_poly.entity_id
_entity_poly.type
_entity_poly.pdbx_seq_one_letter_code
_entity_poly.pdbx_strand_id
1 'polypeptide(L)'
;MLYVLCYMNLMYNQTQNQNQAENKIRESVFSKMMRAGSKNYFFDVKKASNGSNYLTITDSYKNQKGENVTSRAIIFKDHIQDFLSNLQEAGTYLK
;
A
#
# COMPACT_ATOMS: atom_id res chain seq x y z
N MET A 1 -21.54 4.04 -30.41
CA MET A 1 -21.69 2.95 -29.41
C MET A 1 -20.39 2.64 -28.65
N LEU A 2 -19.25 2.46 -29.33
CA LEU A 2 -17.94 2.16 -28.71
C LEU A 2 -17.42 3.21 -27.70
N TYR A 3 -17.65 4.50 -27.96
CA TYR A 3 -17.19 5.58 -27.08
C TYR A 3 -17.89 5.56 -25.71
N VAL A 4 -19.19 5.27 -25.69
CA VAL A 4 -19.99 5.14 -24.46
C VAL A 4 -19.51 3.94 -23.65
N LEU A 5 -19.24 2.81 -24.30
CA LEU A 5 -18.70 1.61 -23.63
C LEU A 5 -17.30 1.85 -23.03
N CYS A 6 -16.43 2.62 -23.70
CA CYS A 6 -15.13 2.99 -23.17
C CYS A 6 -15.24 3.86 -21.91
N TYR A 7 -16.11 4.88 -21.94
CA TYR A 7 -16.37 5.74 -20.77
C TYR A 7 -16.98 4.95 -19.61
N MET A 8 -17.94 4.06 -19.88
CA MET A 8 -18.53 3.20 -18.85
C MET A 8 -17.49 2.27 -18.22
N ASN A 9 -16.59 1.68 -19.02
CA ASN A 9 -15.48 0.86 -18.51
C ASN A 9 -14.47 1.68 -17.69
N LEU A 10 -14.13 2.90 -18.11
CA LEU A 10 -13.22 3.78 -17.37
C LEU A 10 -13.81 4.15 -16.00
N MET A 11 -15.09 4.54 -15.94
CA MET A 11 -15.79 4.90 -14.71
C MET A 11 -15.94 3.70 -13.76
N TYR A 12 -16.23 2.51 -14.30
CA TYR A 12 -16.31 1.27 -13.52
C TYR A 12 -14.97 0.90 -12.87
N ASN A 13 -13.86 1.00 -13.61
CA ASN A 13 -12.53 0.74 -13.07
C ASN A 13 -12.12 1.77 -11.99
N GLN A 14 -12.54 3.02 -12.11
CA GLN A 14 -12.31 4.06 -11.09
C GLN A 14 -13.07 3.76 -9.80
N THR A 15 -14.35 3.39 -9.89
CA THR A 15 -15.18 3.05 -8.71
C THR A 15 -14.72 1.77 -8.02
N GLN A 16 -14.30 0.73 -8.76
CA GLN A 16 -13.74 -0.48 -8.16
C GLN A 16 -12.45 -0.20 -7.37
N ASN A 17 -11.59 0.69 -7.87
CA ASN A 17 -10.39 1.11 -7.13
C ASN A 17 -10.71 1.87 -5.84
N GLN A 18 -11.71 2.75 -5.87
CA GLN A 18 -12.16 3.48 -4.68
C GLN A 18 -12.78 2.56 -3.62
N ASN A 19 -13.65 1.63 -4.03
CA ASN A 19 -14.28 0.65 -3.15
C ASN A 19 -13.26 -0.33 -2.54
N GLN A 20 -12.22 -0.72 -3.30
CA GLN A 20 -11.13 -1.53 -2.77
C GLN A 20 -10.27 -0.78 -1.77
N ALA A 21 -10.02 0.52 -1.98
CA ALA A 21 -9.29 1.35 -1.03
C ALA A 21 -10.08 1.53 0.29
N GLU A 22 -11.37 1.80 0.21
CA GLU A 22 -12.24 1.95 1.39
C GLU A 22 -12.39 0.64 2.18
N ASN A 23 -12.54 -0.51 1.51
CA ASN A 23 -12.57 -1.80 2.20
C ASN A 23 -11.22 -2.15 2.84
N LYS A 24 -10.10 -1.83 2.17
CA LYS A 24 -8.75 -1.99 2.77
C LYS A 24 -8.59 -1.17 4.05
N ILE A 25 -9.15 0.04 4.09
CA ILE A 25 -9.10 0.91 5.27
C ILE A 25 -9.92 0.30 6.41
N ARG A 26 -11.11 -0.26 6.11
CA ARG A 26 -11.97 -0.92 7.11
C ARG A 26 -11.35 -2.17 7.74
N GLU A 27 -10.48 -2.88 7.04
CA GLU A 27 -9.76 -4.05 7.57
C GLU A 27 -8.45 -3.70 8.29
N SER A 28 -7.93 -2.49 8.12
CA SER A 28 -6.67 -2.06 8.73
C SER A 28 -6.90 -1.39 10.09
N VAL A 29 -6.11 -1.79 11.09
CA VAL A 29 -6.07 -1.16 12.42
C VAL A 29 -5.39 0.22 12.35
N PHE A 30 -4.49 0.39 11.39
CA PHE A 30 -3.81 1.64 11.10
C PHE A 30 -3.44 1.68 9.61
N SER A 31 -3.49 2.86 9.00
CA SER A 31 -2.96 3.10 7.66
C SER A 31 -2.39 4.51 7.56
N LYS A 32 -1.21 4.65 6.96
CA LYS A 32 -0.59 5.94 6.67
C LYS A 32 0.08 5.93 5.31
N MET A 33 -0.19 6.97 4.52
CA MET A 33 0.43 7.20 3.22
C MET A 33 1.56 8.24 3.33
N MET A 34 2.67 7.99 2.66
CA MET A 34 3.77 8.94 2.47
C MET A 34 4.06 9.09 0.98
N ARG A 35 3.96 10.33 0.46
CA ARG A 35 4.35 10.66 -0.90
C ARG A 35 5.84 10.98 -0.96
N ALA A 36 6.53 10.40 -1.95
CA ALA A 36 7.93 10.65 -2.24
C ALA A 36 8.11 10.81 -3.76
N GLY A 37 7.82 12.02 -4.26
CA GLY A 37 7.83 12.29 -5.70
C GLY A 37 6.79 11.45 -6.46
N SER A 38 7.25 10.62 -7.40
CA SER A 38 6.40 9.72 -8.19
C SER A 38 6.05 8.41 -7.47
N LYS A 39 6.66 8.16 -6.30
CA LYS A 39 6.40 6.99 -5.46
C LYS A 39 5.45 7.32 -4.32
N ASN A 40 4.62 6.35 -3.95
CA ASN A 40 3.81 6.38 -2.74
C ASN A 40 4.20 5.19 -1.86
N TYR A 41 4.42 5.45 -0.59
CA TYR A 41 4.60 4.43 0.42
C TYR A 41 3.34 4.35 1.28
N PHE A 42 2.87 3.14 1.55
CA PHE A 42 1.74 2.87 2.44
C PHE A 42 2.21 1.98 3.57
N PHE A 43 1.93 2.41 4.79
CA PHE A 43 2.24 1.71 6.03
C PHE A 43 0.92 1.28 6.67
N ASP A 44 0.56 0.01 6.50
CA ASP A 44 -0.69 -0.55 6.98
C ASP A 44 -0.44 -1.53 8.13
N VAL A 45 -1.15 -1.40 9.24
CA VAL A 45 -1.21 -2.45 10.29
C VAL A 45 -2.53 -3.19 10.15
N LYS A 46 -2.45 -4.51 9.98
CA LYS A 46 -3.60 -5.38 9.76
C LYS A 46 -3.63 -6.50 10.79
N LYS A 47 -4.80 -7.13 10.93
CA LYS A 47 -5.00 -8.28 11.81
C LYS A 47 -5.02 -9.57 10.99
N ALA A 48 -4.24 -10.57 11.40
CA ALA A 48 -4.27 -11.91 10.82
C ALA A 48 -5.46 -12.72 11.37
N SER A 49 -5.74 -13.87 10.77
CA SER A 49 -6.85 -14.76 11.19
C SER A 49 -6.73 -15.22 12.64
N ASN A 50 -5.50 -15.36 13.16
CA ASN A 50 -5.23 -15.70 14.57
C ASN A 50 -5.36 -14.51 15.54
N GLY A 51 -5.77 -13.33 15.06
CA GLY A 51 -5.92 -12.12 15.87
C GLY A 51 -4.63 -11.30 16.06
N SER A 52 -3.46 -11.81 15.67
CA SER A 52 -2.19 -11.09 15.75
C SER A 52 -2.09 -10.01 14.68
N ASN A 53 -1.47 -8.88 15.03
CA ASN A 53 -1.23 -7.81 14.08
C ASN A 53 0.01 -8.08 13.22
N TYR A 54 0.05 -7.53 12.02
CA TYR A 54 1.25 -7.49 11.16
C TYR A 54 1.32 -6.17 10.41
N LEU A 55 2.55 -5.74 10.09
CA LEU A 55 2.82 -4.55 9.30
C LEU A 55 2.92 -4.93 7.82
N THR A 56 2.30 -4.14 6.96
CA THR A 56 2.51 -4.18 5.51
C THR A 56 3.08 -2.84 5.07
N ILE A 57 4.24 -2.86 4.41
CA ILE A 57 4.81 -1.70 3.74
C ILE A 57 4.62 -1.92 2.24
N THR A 58 3.93 -1.01 1.58
CA THR A 58 3.70 -1.08 0.13
C THR A 58 4.35 0.12 -0.53
N ASP A 59 5.23 -0.10 -1.49
CA ASP A 59 5.70 0.93 -2.40
C ASP A 59 4.93 0.84 -3.72
N SER A 60 4.44 1.96 -4.22
CA SER A 60 3.79 2.03 -5.52
C SER A 60 4.29 3.19 -6.34
N TYR A 61 4.36 3.01 -7.65
CA TYR A 61 4.74 4.05 -8.59
C TYR A 61 4.06 3.83 -9.94
N LYS A 62 3.95 4.89 -10.73
CA LYS A 62 3.54 4.77 -12.13
C LYS A 62 4.75 4.58 -13.03
N ASN A 63 4.74 3.53 -13.85
CA ASN A 63 5.78 3.34 -14.87
C ASN A 63 5.56 4.28 -16.06
N GLN A 64 6.47 4.26 -17.04
CA GLN A 64 6.40 5.11 -18.24
C GLN A 64 5.17 4.82 -19.12
N LYS A 65 4.57 3.64 -18.99
CA LYS A 65 3.33 3.24 -19.69
C LYS A 65 2.07 3.71 -18.95
N GLY A 66 2.22 4.36 -17.79
CA GLY A 66 1.11 4.84 -16.96
C GLY A 66 0.51 3.77 -16.04
N GLU A 67 1.09 2.56 -16.00
CA GLU A 67 0.62 1.44 -15.18
C GLU A 67 1.12 1.59 -13.75
N ASN A 68 0.28 1.20 -12.78
CA ASN A 68 0.66 1.18 -11.37
C ASN A 68 1.48 -0.08 -11.06
N VAL A 69 2.77 0.10 -10.78
CA VAL A 69 3.65 -0.95 -10.27
C VAL A 69 3.63 -0.88 -8.74
N THR A 70 3.45 -2.03 -8.10
CA THR A 70 3.34 -2.13 -6.63
C THR A 70 4.24 -3.25 -6.13
N SER A 71 5.02 -2.97 -5.09
CA SER A 71 5.78 -3.95 -4.33
C SER A 71 5.36 -3.91 -2.86
N ARG A 72 5.47 -5.04 -2.16
CA ARG A 72 4.93 -5.21 -0.80
C ARG A 72 5.86 -6.05 0.06
N ALA A 73 6.20 -5.52 1.23
CA ALA A 73 6.82 -6.24 2.32
C ALA A 73 5.81 -6.46 3.45
N ILE A 74 5.87 -7.64 4.08
CA ILE A 74 5.04 -8.01 5.24
C ILE A 74 5.97 -8.38 6.39
N ILE A 75 5.71 -7.80 7.56
CA ILE A 75 6.47 -8.04 8.78
C ILE A 75 5.49 -8.47 9.87
N PHE A 76 5.66 -9.71 10.35
CA PHE A 76 4.85 -10.23 11.45
C PHE A 76 5.28 -9.63 12.79
N LYS A 77 4.35 -9.61 13.75
CA LYS A 77 4.55 -9.03 15.09
C LYS A 77 5.85 -9.51 15.76
N ASP A 78 6.17 -10.79 15.64
CA ASP A 78 7.31 -11.39 16.35
C ASP A 78 8.67 -10.88 15.84
N HIS A 79 8.72 -10.27 14.66
CA HIS A 79 9.96 -9.73 14.05
C HIS A 79 9.99 -8.20 14.02
N ILE A 80 8.96 -7.52 14.52
CA ILE A 80 8.85 -6.06 14.34
C ILE A 80 9.94 -5.30 15.09
N GLN A 81 10.35 -5.79 16.25
CA GLN A 81 11.35 -5.11 17.08
C GLN A 81 12.72 -5.09 16.40
N ASP A 82 13.17 -6.25 15.92
CA ASP A 82 14.44 -6.38 15.19
C ASP A 82 14.40 -5.59 13.88
N PHE A 83 13.27 -5.62 13.17
CA PHE A 83 13.08 -4.85 11.95
C PHE A 83 13.22 -3.34 12.20
N LEU A 84 12.59 -2.81 13.25
CA LEU A 84 12.66 -1.39 13.58
C LEU A 84 14.08 -0.97 14.01
N SER A 85 14.77 -1.81 14.78
CA SER A 85 16.17 -1.58 15.18
C SER A 85 17.08 -1.47 13.95
N ASN A 86 17.01 -2.46 13.05
CA ASN A 86 17.80 -2.46 11.82
C ASN A 86 17.44 -1.30 10.87
N LEU A 87 16.15 -0.94 10.79
CA LEU A 87 15.71 0.21 9.98
C LEU A 87 16.25 1.54 10.53
N GLN A 88 16.24 1.71 11.86
CA GLN A 88 16.77 2.90 12.51
C GLN A 88 18.29 3.01 12.31
N GLU A 89 19.02 1.90 12.45
CA GLU A 89 20.45 1.82 12.18
C GLU A 89 20.76 2.15 10.71
N ALA A 90 20.06 1.53 9.75
CA ALA A 90 20.22 1.88 8.34
C ALA A 90 20.00 3.38 8.09
N GLY A 91 19.03 3.98 8.79
CA GLY A 91 18.74 5.41 8.73
C GLY A 91 19.88 6.32 9.19
N THR A 92 20.84 5.86 9.99
CA THR A 92 21.99 6.69 10.39
C THR A 92 22.97 6.93 9.25
N TYR A 93 22.99 6.06 8.23
CA TYR A 93 23.84 6.18 7.04
C TYR A 93 23.22 7.05 5.93
N LEU A 94 21.97 7.46 6.08
CA LEU A 94 21.22 8.27 5.11
C LEU A 94 21.12 9.75 5.49
N LYS A 95 21.82 10.16 6.56
CA LYS A 95 21.81 11.52 7.11
C LYS A 95 23.04 12.32 6.70
#